data_AF-A0A532V187-F1
#
_entry.id   AF-A0A532V187-F1
#
_cell.length_a   1.000
_cell.length_b   1.000
_cell.length_c   1.000
_cell.angle_alpha   90.00
_cell.angle_beta   90.00
_cell.angle_gamma   90.00
#
_symmetry.space_group_name_H-M   'P 1'
#
loop_
_entity.id
_entity.type
_entity.pdbx_description
1 polymer ?
#
loop_
_entity_poly.entity_id
_entity_poly.type
_entity_poly.pdbx_seq_one_letter_code
_entity_poly.pdbx_strand_id
1 'polypeptide(L)'
;MGADLYVDKVFKQDPRIDVVGKKLDQVRENMRNLPDDTPDDVTKRYERREKALLDAYMRIYDNMFCVENGYFRDSYNSSNLLWVLNLSYWDWLGGFLDGKGLLHPQHARIILDKIESIPVTAARVKRHLEARKIKLGDNGKSPDEEFKDWLDYFVEKRKRFIRFLRMAIEADSPILCSI
;
A
#
# COMPACT_ATOMS: atom_id res chain seq x y z
N MET A 1 3.22 -9.35 2.17
CA MET A 1 3.65 -8.47 3.28
C MET A 1 4.01 -7.09 2.72
N GLY A 2 3.95 -6.04 3.51
CA GLY A 2 4.24 -4.67 3.11
C GLY A 2 4.50 -3.78 4.32
N ALA A 3 4.95 -2.55 4.06
CA ALA A 3 5.04 -1.50 5.05
C ALA A 3 3.66 -0.89 5.26
N ASP A 4 3.20 -0.85 6.51
CA ASP A 4 1.95 -0.22 6.92
C ASP A 4 2.27 0.98 7.82
N LEU A 5 1.89 2.18 7.39
CA LEU A 5 2.20 3.44 8.06
C LEU A 5 0.92 4.18 8.48
N TYR A 6 0.87 4.68 9.72
CA TYR A 6 -0.32 5.31 10.29
C TYR A 6 -0.02 6.64 10.96
N VAL A 7 -0.72 7.71 10.60
CA VAL A 7 -0.74 8.97 11.34
C VAL A 7 -1.79 8.84 12.45
N ASP A 8 -1.37 8.51 13.66
CA ASP A 8 -2.28 8.07 14.74
C ASP A 8 -3.44 9.05 15.00
N LYS A 9 -3.13 10.36 15.07
CA LYS A 9 -4.15 11.41 15.29
C LYS A 9 -5.19 11.47 14.17
N VAL A 10 -4.79 11.30 12.91
CA VAL A 10 -5.69 11.43 11.77
C VAL A 10 -6.47 10.14 11.55
N PHE A 11 -5.78 9.00 11.64
CA PHE A 11 -6.41 7.69 11.48
C PHE A 11 -7.51 7.52 12.50
N LYS A 12 -7.24 7.62 13.81
CA LYS A 12 -8.25 7.41 14.86
C LYS A 12 -9.45 8.37 14.82
N GLN A 13 -9.32 9.52 14.17
CA GLN A 13 -10.40 10.50 14.07
C GLN A 13 -11.35 10.24 12.90
N ASP A 14 -11.03 9.31 11.99
CA ASP A 14 -11.89 8.99 10.88
C ASP A 14 -13.09 8.14 11.33
N PRO A 15 -14.33 8.67 11.32
CA PRO A 15 -15.51 7.95 11.77
C PRO A 15 -15.83 6.71 10.92
N ARG A 16 -15.22 6.59 9.74
CA ARG A 16 -15.38 5.42 8.87
C ARG A 16 -14.59 4.22 9.38
N ILE A 17 -13.55 4.39 10.20
CA ILE A 17 -12.71 3.27 10.66
C ILE A 17 -13.52 2.21 11.39
N ASP A 18 -14.41 2.61 12.30
CA ASP A 18 -15.23 1.65 13.04
C ASP A 18 -16.20 0.91 12.12
N VAL A 19 -16.80 1.62 11.16
CA VAL A 19 -17.73 1.05 10.18
C VAL A 19 -17.01 0.07 9.26
N VAL A 20 -15.82 0.43 8.81
CA VAL A 20 -15.00 -0.35 7.89
C VAL A 20 -14.40 -1.56 8.59
N GLY A 21 -13.94 -1.41 9.84
CA GLY A 21 -13.46 -2.49 10.69
C GLY A 21 -14.53 -3.57 10.88
N LYS A 22 -15.76 -3.18 11.24
CA LYS A 22 -16.90 -4.12 11.35
C LYS A 22 -17.19 -4.86 10.05
N LYS A 23 -17.13 -4.16 8.91
CA LYS A 23 -17.31 -4.80 7.58
C LYS A 23 -16.19 -5.79 7.25
N LEU A 24 -14.94 -5.47 7.59
CA LEU A 24 -13.80 -6.38 7.39
C LEU A 24 -13.94 -7.63 8.25
N ASP A 25 -14.31 -7.49 9.52
CA ASP A 25 -14.49 -8.62 10.42
C ASP A 25 -15.60 -9.53 9.93
N GLN A 26 -16.72 -8.97 9.45
CA GLN A 26 -17.79 -9.75 8.83
C GLN A 26 -17.33 -10.54 7.58
N VAL A 27 -16.53 -9.91 6.70
CA VAL A 27 -16.00 -10.60 5.51
C VAL A 27 -15.00 -11.70 5.91
N ARG A 28 -14.14 -11.46 6.91
CA ARG A 28 -13.20 -12.46 7.44
C ARG A 28 -13.92 -13.64 8.07
N GLU A 29 -14.97 -13.39 8.83
CA GLU A 29 -15.80 -14.45 9.42
C GLU A 29 -16.49 -15.27 8.33
N ASN A 30 -17.03 -14.61 7.29
CA ASN A 30 -17.61 -15.29 6.14
C ASN A 30 -16.58 -16.14 5.37
N MET A 31 -15.32 -15.69 5.28
CA MET A 31 -14.22 -16.47 4.69
C MET A 31 -13.84 -17.67 5.56
N ARG A 32 -13.76 -17.51 6.89
CA ARG A 32 -13.46 -18.62 7.82
C ARG A 32 -14.54 -19.70 7.81
N ASN A 33 -15.78 -19.32 7.53
CA ASN A 33 -16.93 -20.23 7.49
C ASN A 33 -17.14 -20.85 6.09
N LEU A 34 -16.18 -20.72 5.17
CA LEU A 34 -16.19 -21.48 3.92
C LEU A 34 -15.86 -22.95 4.25
N PRO A 35 -16.64 -23.93 3.77
CA PRO A 35 -16.32 -25.35 3.98
C PRO A 35 -15.01 -25.72 3.26
N ASP A 36 -14.12 -26.44 3.96
CA ASP A 36 -12.82 -26.90 3.41
C ASP A 36 -12.97 -27.99 2.34
N ASP A 37 -14.07 -28.76 2.36
CA ASP A 37 -14.37 -29.83 1.41
C ASP A 37 -15.66 -29.54 0.64
N THR A 38 -15.53 -29.36 -0.68
CA THR A 38 -16.68 -29.20 -1.57
C THR A 38 -16.60 -30.21 -2.72
N PRO A 39 -17.63 -31.06 -2.91
CA PRO A 39 -17.70 -31.97 -4.05
C PRO A 39 -17.58 -31.21 -5.39
N ASP A 40 -16.94 -31.83 -6.39
CA ASP A 40 -16.57 -31.24 -7.70
C ASP A 40 -17.71 -30.48 -8.41
N ASP A 41 -18.96 -30.84 -8.15
CA ASP A 41 -20.16 -30.29 -8.78
C ASP A 41 -20.54 -28.91 -8.21
N VAL A 42 -20.07 -28.57 -7.01
CA VAL A 42 -20.38 -27.32 -6.30
C VAL A 42 -19.25 -26.29 -6.43
N THR A 43 -18.08 -26.72 -6.93
CA THR A 43 -16.83 -25.96 -7.04
C THR A 43 -17.02 -24.59 -7.72
N LYS A 44 -17.76 -24.52 -8.83
CA LYS A 44 -18.00 -23.24 -9.54
C LYS A 44 -18.82 -22.21 -8.76
N ARG A 45 -19.65 -22.64 -7.81
CA ARG A 45 -20.43 -21.74 -6.95
C ARG A 45 -19.59 -21.27 -5.76
N TYR A 46 -18.72 -22.14 -5.25
CA TYR A 46 -17.75 -21.81 -4.20
C TYR A 46 -16.67 -20.85 -4.69
N GLU A 47 -16.04 -21.11 -5.84
CA GLU A 47 -15.07 -20.21 -6.46
C GLU A 47 -15.64 -18.81 -6.69
N ARG A 48 -16.90 -18.71 -7.13
CA ARG A 48 -17.58 -17.41 -7.29
C ARG A 48 -17.81 -16.70 -5.97
N ARG A 49 -18.17 -17.43 -4.92
CA ARG A 49 -18.43 -16.86 -3.59
C ARG A 49 -17.13 -16.43 -2.91
N GLU A 50 -16.09 -17.25 -2.99
CA GLU A 50 -14.74 -16.93 -2.52
C GLU A 50 -14.20 -15.70 -3.24
N LYS A 51 -14.27 -15.68 -4.58
CA LYS A 51 -13.88 -14.50 -5.37
C LYS A 51 -14.67 -13.26 -4.97
N ALA A 52 -15.99 -13.36 -4.79
CA ALA A 52 -16.81 -12.22 -4.36
C ALA A 52 -16.43 -11.71 -2.97
N LEU A 53 -16.07 -12.60 -2.03
CA LEU A 53 -15.57 -12.24 -0.70
C LEU A 53 -14.19 -11.59 -0.80
N LEU A 54 -13.28 -12.11 -1.63
CA LEU A 54 -11.98 -11.49 -1.90
C LEU A 54 -12.15 -10.09 -2.52
N ASP A 55 -13.02 -9.94 -3.52
CA ASP A 55 -13.31 -8.65 -4.14
C ASP A 55 -13.93 -7.67 -3.13
N ALA A 56 -14.83 -8.14 -2.26
CA ALA A 56 -15.39 -7.33 -1.20
C ALA A 56 -14.33 -6.92 -0.17
N TYR A 57 -13.47 -7.86 0.24
CA TYR A 57 -12.34 -7.60 1.13
C TYR A 57 -11.44 -6.52 0.54
N MET A 58 -11.01 -6.68 -0.72
CA MET A 58 -10.15 -5.73 -1.42
C MET A 58 -10.79 -4.35 -1.55
N ARG A 59 -12.07 -4.26 -1.92
CA ARG A 59 -12.79 -2.97 -1.98
C ARG A 59 -12.88 -2.28 -0.62
N ILE A 60 -13.13 -3.04 0.45
CA ILE A 60 -13.20 -2.47 1.80
C ILE A 60 -11.80 -2.03 2.23
N TYR A 61 -10.77 -2.81 1.92
CA TYR A 61 -9.36 -2.48 2.12
C TYR A 61 -9.03 -1.16 1.41
N ASP A 62 -9.28 -1.05 0.11
CA ASP A 62 -8.98 0.15 -0.69
C ASP A 62 -9.67 1.42 -0.14
N ASN A 63 -10.89 1.29 0.38
CA ASN A 63 -11.62 2.40 1.02
C ASN A 63 -11.09 2.75 2.42
N MET A 64 -10.59 1.78 3.19
CA MET A 64 -9.98 2.03 4.51
C MET A 64 -8.65 2.76 4.39
N PHE A 65 -7.87 2.35 3.38
CA PHE A 65 -6.46 2.65 3.23
C PHE A 65 -6.18 3.79 2.26
N CYS A 66 -7.05 4.79 2.31
CA CYS A 66 -6.84 6.05 1.61
C CYS A 66 -5.87 6.93 2.41
N VAL A 67 -4.96 7.61 1.71
CA VAL A 67 -4.01 8.55 2.35
C VAL A 67 -4.73 9.64 3.13
N GLU A 68 -5.92 10.00 2.68
CA GLU A 68 -6.82 10.99 3.30
C GLU A 68 -7.20 10.61 4.74
N ASN A 69 -7.07 9.34 5.12
CA ASN A 69 -7.45 8.84 6.43
C ASN A 69 -6.22 8.66 7.33
N GLY A 70 -5.05 9.22 6.98
CA GLY A 70 -3.84 9.04 7.77
C GLY A 70 -3.23 7.64 7.66
N TYR A 71 -3.42 6.95 6.52
CA TYR A 71 -2.78 5.66 6.27
C TYR A 71 -2.04 5.61 4.94
N PHE A 72 -0.86 4.98 4.94
CA PHE A 72 -0.13 4.66 3.72
C PHE A 72 0.41 3.23 3.77
N ARG A 73 0.22 2.49 2.68
CA ARG A 73 0.77 1.15 2.50
C ARG A 73 1.66 1.05 1.30
N ASP A 74 2.74 0.31 1.48
CA ASP A 74 3.62 -0.09 0.40
C ASP A 74 3.97 -1.57 0.43
N SER A 75 3.54 -2.32 -0.58
CA SER A 75 3.79 -3.76 -0.66
C SER A 75 5.27 -4.08 -0.91
N TYR A 76 5.78 -5.16 -0.30
CA TYR A 76 7.14 -5.66 -0.54
C TYR A 76 7.22 -6.52 -1.81
N ASN A 77 6.82 -5.95 -2.94
CA ASN A 77 6.85 -6.61 -4.25
C ASN A 77 7.28 -5.61 -5.34
N SER A 78 7.06 -5.95 -6.61
CA SER A 78 7.39 -5.07 -7.74
C SER A 78 6.72 -3.69 -7.68
N SER A 79 5.69 -3.48 -6.85
CA SER A 79 5.04 -2.19 -6.67
C SER A 79 5.66 -1.28 -5.60
N ASN A 80 6.78 -1.68 -4.98
CA ASN A 80 7.38 -0.90 -3.89
C ASN A 80 7.98 0.44 -4.35
N LEU A 81 7.52 1.55 -3.76
CA LEU A 81 7.95 2.89 -4.11
C LEU A 81 9.40 3.16 -3.68
N LEU A 82 9.78 2.82 -2.44
CA LEU A 82 11.14 3.08 -1.97
C LEU A 82 12.18 2.35 -2.82
N TRP A 83 11.91 1.12 -3.24
CA TRP A 83 12.79 0.39 -4.14
C TRP A 83 12.98 1.08 -5.50
N VAL A 84 11.92 1.65 -6.10
CA VAL A 84 12.04 2.47 -7.33
C VAL A 84 12.91 3.71 -7.11
N LEU A 85 12.84 4.30 -5.92
CA LEU A 85 13.66 5.45 -5.54
C LEU A 85 15.08 5.05 -5.10
N ASN A 86 15.40 3.77 -5.10
CA ASN A 86 16.65 3.18 -4.59
C ASN A 86 16.88 3.46 -3.10
N LEU A 87 15.81 3.28 -2.31
CA LEU A 87 15.75 3.45 -0.86
C LEU A 87 15.21 2.15 -0.21
N SER A 88 15.47 1.97 1.08
CA SER A 88 15.06 0.78 1.85
C SER A 88 14.12 1.18 2.99
N TYR A 89 13.05 0.41 3.20
CA TYR A 89 12.21 0.57 4.39
C TYR A 89 12.98 0.24 5.66
N TRP A 90 13.75 -0.85 5.66
CA TRP A 90 14.49 -1.31 6.84
C TRP A 90 15.74 -0.49 7.12
N ASP A 91 16.62 -0.33 6.11
CA ASP A 91 17.94 0.27 6.36
C ASP A 91 17.88 1.80 6.40
N TRP A 92 17.08 2.40 5.52
CA TRP A 92 17.04 3.84 5.37
C TRP A 92 15.92 4.46 6.21
N LEU A 93 14.65 4.08 5.98
CA LEU A 93 13.53 4.63 6.76
C LEU A 93 13.58 4.16 8.22
N GLY A 94 13.92 2.89 8.45
CA GLY A 94 14.06 2.29 9.79
C GLY A 94 15.08 3.03 10.66
N GLY A 95 16.13 3.60 10.07
CA GLY A 95 17.12 4.40 10.79
C GLY A 95 16.58 5.71 11.39
N PHE A 96 15.38 6.15 11.01
CA PHE A 96 14.72 7.33 11.57
C PHE A 96 13.66 6.98 12.64
N LEU A 97 13.40 5.70 12.88
CA LEU A 97 12.41 5.27 13.86
C LEU A 97 12.99 5.33 15.28
N ASP A 98 12.14 5.66 16.25
CA ASP A 98 12.48 5.46 17.65
C ASP A 98 12.35 3.98 18.07
N GLY A 99 12.69 3.67 19.32
CA GLY A 99 12.60 2.31 19.86
C GLY A 99 11.18 1.73 19.94
N LYS A 100 10.14 2.49 19.58
CA LYS A 100 8.74 2.05 19.50
C LYS A 100 8.26 1.93 18.05
N GLY A 101 9.13 2.11 17.07
CA GLY A 101 8.76 2.09 15.66
C GLY A 101 8.01 3.35 15.21
N LEU A 102 8.15 4.47 15.94
CA LEU A 102 7.53 5.73 15.58
C LEU A 102 8.48 6.61 14.77
N LEU A 103 7.97 7.16 13.67
CA LEU A 103 8.63 8.20 12.91
C LEU A 103 8.06 9.57 13.32
N HIS A 104 8.87 10.34 14.06
CA HIS A 104 8.46 11.66 14.57
C HIS A 104 8.38 12.72 13.46
N PRO A 105 7.56 13.78 13.60
CA PRO A 105 7.36 14.82 12.57
C PRO A 105 8.66 15.45 12.04
N GLN A 106 9.67 15.62 12.91
CA GLN A 106 10.97 16.17 12.55
C GLN A 106 11.72 15.27 11.55
N HIS A 107 11.69 13.95 11.78
CA HIS A 107 12.26 12.98 10.84
C HIS A 107 11.39 12.81 9.59
N ALA A 108 10.06 12.92 9.72
CA ALA A 108 9.16 12.93 8.56
C ALA A 108 9.48 14.08 7.59
N ARG A 109 9.89 15.26 8.08
CA ARG A 109 10.38 16.36 7.23
C ARG A 109 11.63 15.99 6.44
N ILE A 110 12.61 15.37 7.09
CA ILE A 110 13.85 14.90 6.43
C ILE A 110 13.53 13.89 5.31
N ILE A 111 12.63 12.95 5.60
CA ILE A 111 12.17 11.96 4.62
C ILE A 111 11.41 12.66 3.48
N LEU A 112 10.50 13.59 3.80
CA LEU A 112 9.77 14.37 2.81
C LEU A 112 10.71 15.08 1.84
N ASP A 113 11.69 15.83 2.36
CA ASP A 113 12.68 16.54 1.54
C ASP A 113 13.45 15.58 0.62
N LYS A 114 13.84 14.41 1.15
CA LYS A 114 14.52 13.38 0.35
C LYS A 114 13.64 12.83 -0.76
N ILE A 115 12.38 12.48 -0.46
CA ILE A 115 11.43 11.96 -1.46
C ILE A 115 11.10 13.03 -2.50
N GLU A 116 10.98 14.29 -2.11
CA GLU A 116 10.75 15.42 -3.01
C GLU A 116 11.94 15.67 -3.95
N SER A 117 13.17 15.48 -3.46
CA SER A 117 14.40 15.62 -4.26
C SER A 117 14.62 14.50 -5.30
N ILE A 118 13.94 13.35 -5.17
CA ILE A 118 14.10 12.21 -6.07
C ILE A 118 12.84 12.05 -6.94
N PRO A 119 12.88 12.42 -8.23
CA PRO A 119 11.74 12.22 -9.11
C PRO A 119 11.59 10.74 -9.49
N VAL A 120 10.34 10.32 -9.72
CA VAL A 120 10.04 9.07 -10.44
C VAL A 120 10.23 9.36 -11.93
N THR A 121 11.17 8.66 -12.56
CA THR A 121 11.47 8.81 -13.99
C THR A 121 11.28 7.48 -14.71
N ALA A 122 11.02 7.54 -16.02
CA ALA A 122 10.92 6.35 -16.86
C ALA A 122 12.15 5.44 -16.71
N ALA A 123 13.36 6.01 -16.66
CA ALA A 123 14.59 5.24 -16.48
C ALA A 123 14.65 4.48 -15.14
N ARG A 124 14.17 5.08 -14.05
CA ARG A 124 14.13 4.42 -12.73
C ARG A 124 13.11 3.28 -12.70
N VAL A 125 11.91 3.54 -13.21
CA VAL A 125 10.84 2.53 -13.29
C VAL A 125 11.31 1.36 -14.16
N LYS A 126 11.88 1.63 -15.35
CA LYS A 126 12.41 0.59 -16.24
C LYS A 126 13.47 -0.28 -15.55
N ARG A 127 14.48 0.34 -14.93
CA ARG A 127 15.53 -0.39 -14.20
C ARG A 127 14.96 -1.27 -13.08
N HIS A 128 13.97 -0.77 -12.35
CA HIS A 128 13.32 -1.51 -11.28
C HIS A 128 12.54 -2.72 -11.81
N LEU A 129 11.76 -2.56 -12.88
CA LEU A 129 11.02 -3.65 -13.51
C LEU A 129 11.96 -4.73 -14.06
N GLU A 130 13.06 -4.32 -14.70
CA GLU A 130 14.11 -5.23 -15.20
C GLU A 130 14.79 -6.00 -14.05
N ALA A 131 15.18 -5.32 -12.97
CA ALA A 131 15.78 -5.95 -11.80
C ALA A 131 14.84 -6.98 -11.13
N ARG A 132 13.52 -6.77 -11.27
CA ARG A 132 12.48 -7.67 -10.79
C ARG A 132 12.03 -8.71 -11.80
N LYS A 133 12.63 -8.73 -13.00
CA LYS A 133 12.29 -9.64 -14.10
C LYS A 133 10.80 -9.61 -14.45
N ILE A 134 10.19 -8.43 -14.35
CA ILE A 134 8.79 -8.24 -14.75
C ILE A 134 8.73 -8.25 -16.28
N LYS A 135 7.95 -9.18 -16.83
CA LYS A 135 7.65 -9.25 -18.26
C LYS A 135 6.47 -8.35 -18.55
N LEU A 136 6.63 -7.47 -19.51
CA LEU A 136 5.57 -6.59 -20.00
C LEU A 136 4.91 -7.25 -21.22
N GLY A 137 3.60 -7.09 -21.36
CA GLY A 137 2.78 -7.62 -22.45
C GLY A 137 1.97 -8.88 -22.09
N ASP A 138 2.10 -9.40 -20.87
CA ASP A 138 1.44 -10.66 -20.46
C ASP A 138 -0.05 -10.47 -20.06
N ASN A 139 -0.52 -9.23 -19.95
CA ASN A 139 -1.87 -8.89 -19.48
C ASN A 139 -2.83 -8.44 -20.61
N GLY A 140 -2.48 -8.68 -21.87
CA GLY A 140 -3.28 -8.28 -23.03
C GLY A 140 -3.13 -6.81 -23.45
N LYS A 141 -2.21 -6.06 -22.83
CA LYS A 141 -1.77 -4.73 -23.28
C LYS A 141 -0.46 -4.83 -24.05
N SER A 142 -0.15 -3.82 -24.87
CA SER A 142 1.20 -3.71 -25.43
C SER A 142 2.23 -3.44 -24.32
N PRO A 143 3.50 -3.84 -24.49
CA PRO A 143 4.56 -3.55 -23.52
C PRO A 143 4.69 -2.06 -23.17
N ASP A 144 4.48 -1.17 -24.14
CA ASP A 144 4.57 0.29 -23.95
C ASP A 144 3.40 0.84 -23.12
N GLU A 145 2.18 0.34 -23.34
CA GLU A 145 1.01 0.70 -22.54
C GLU A 145 1.16 0.22 -21.09
N GLU A 146 1.60 -1.02 -20.89
CA GLU A 146 1.83 -1.56 -19.55
C GLU A 146 2.97 -0.81 -18.83
N PHE A 147 4.03 -0.45 -19.56
CA PHE A 147 5.11 0.38 -19.02
C PHE A 147 4.60 1.76 -18.59
N LYS A 148 3.75 2.39 -19.39
CA LYS A 148 3.12 3.67 -19.05
C LYS A 148 2.27 3.55 -17.79
N ASP A 149 1.48 2.48 -17.65
CA ASP A 149 0.69 2.24 -16.44
C ASP A 149 1.57 2.12 -15.19
N TRP A 150 2.71 1.42 -15.28
CA TRP A 150 3.68 1.35 -14.19
C TRP A 150 4.26 2.72 -13.84
N LEU A 151 4.60 3.53 -14.84
CA LEU A 151 5.11 4.88 -14.61
C LEU A 151 4.08 5.76 -13.91
N ASP A 152 2.84 5.79 -14.42
CA ASP A 152 1.74 6.56 -13.85
C ASP A 152 1.43 6.09 -12.42
N TYR A 153 1.42 4.78 -12.18
CA TYR A 153 1.24 4.19 -10.85
C TYR A 153 2.29 4.71 -9.86
N PHE A 154 3.57 4.69 -10.20
CA PHE A 154 4.63 5.15 -9.29
C PHE A 154 4.62 6.67 -9.08
N VAL A 155 4.26 7.45 -10.10
CA VAL A 155 4.07 8.89 -9.98
C VAL A 155 2.96 9.20 -8.98
N GLU A 156 1.79 8.57 -9.13
CA GLU A 156 0.67 8.77 -8.22
C GLU A 156 0.95 8.24 -6.81
N LYS A 157 1.62 7.09 -6.69
CA LYS A 157 2.04 6.55 -5.40
C LYS A 157 3.02 7.46 -4.67
N ARG A 158 3.96 8.08 -5.38
CA ARG A 158 4.85 9.11 -4.81
C ARG A 158 4.07 10.32 -4.31
N LYS A 159 3.14 10.85 -5.10
CA LYS A 159 2.28 11.97 -4.69
C LYS A 159 1.49 11.62 -3.42
N ARG A 160 0.94 10.40 -3.36
CA ARG A 160 0.25 9.86 -2.17
C ARG A 160 1.16 9.81 -0.95
N PHE A 161 2.39 9.31 -1.10
CA PHE A 161 3.34 9.24 0.02
C PHE A 161 3.76 10.63 0.52
N ILE A 162 4.00 11.58 -0.38
CA ILE A 162 4.29 12.98 -0.04
C ILE A 162 3.13 13.60 0.75
N ARG A 163 1.89 13.44 0.28
CA ARG A 163 0.69 13.93 1.00
C ARG A 163 0.57 13.32 2.39
N PHE A 164 0.83 12.02 2.52
CA PHE A 164 0.81 11.32 3.80
C PHE A 164 1.86 11.88 4.79
N LEU A 165 3.09 12.11 4.34
CA LEU A 165 4.14 12.70 5.18
C LEU A 165 3.79 14.12 5.61
N ARG A 166 3.30 14.96 4.68
CA ARG A 166 2.84 16.32 4.98
C ARG A 166 1.71 16.34 6.01
N MET A 167 0.75 15.43 5.86
CA MET A 167 -0.35 15.27 6.83
C MET A 167 0.16 15.00 8.25
N ALA A 168 1.15 14.10 8.41
CA ALA A 168 1.74 13.85 9.73
C ALA A 168 2.45 15.07 10.31
N ILE A 169 3.17 15.82 9.45
CA ILE A 169 3.89 17.03 9.82
C ILE A 169 2.92 18.15 10.23
N GLU A 170 1.85 18.35 9.47
CA GLU A 170 0.82 19.36 9.72
C GLU A 170 0.02 19.06 11.00
N ALA A 171 -0.29 17.78 11.23
CA ALA A 171 -0.99 17.33 12.44
C ALA A 171 -0.09 17.27 13.69
N ASP A 172 1.20 17.55 13.55
CA ASP A 172 2.24 17.33 14.56
C ASP A 172 2.06 15.98 15.26
N SER A 173 1.98 14.92 14.45
CA SER A 173 1.68 13.57 14.89
C SER A 173 2.78 12.61 14.46
N PRO A 174 3.29 11.75 15.35
CA PRO A 174 4.17 10.67 14.91
C PRO A 174 3.43 9.72 13.98
N ILE A 175 4.18 9.10 13.08
CA ILE A 175 3.72 8.01 12.23
C ILE A 175 4.11 6.70 12.90
N LEU A 176 3.16 5.81 13.13
CA LEU A 176 3.43 4.43 13.51
C LEU A 176 3.84 3.64 12.27
N CYS A 177 5.03 3.06 12.30
CA CYS A 177 5.59 2.28 11.19
C CYS A 177 5.62 0.80 11.54
N SER A 178 4.91 -0.02 10.77
CA SER A 178 5.03 -1.48 10.77
C SER A 178 5.80 -1.88 9.51
N ILE A 179 7.10 -2.15 9.66
CA ILE A 179 8.04 -2.49 8.57
C ILE A 179 8.81 -3.78 8.85
#